data_AF-A0A9W6GJN9-F1
#
_entry.id   AF-A0A9W6GJN9-F1
#
_cell.length_a   1.000
_cell.length_b   1.000
_cell.length_c   1.000
_cell.angle_alpha   90.00
_cell.angle_beta   90.00
_cell.angle_gamma   90.00
#
_symmetry.space_group_name_H-M   'P 1'
#
loop_
_entity.id
_entity.type
_entity.pdbx_description
1 polymer ?
#
loop_
_entity_poly.entity_id
_entity_poly.type
_entity_poly.pdbx_seq_one_letter_code
_entity_poly.pdbx_strand_id
1 'polypeptide(L)'
;MNFTSLVLISIGLAMDAFAVSLTEGLAMKRLHIRHTLRVAVIFGLFQAVMPFIGWKVGGLFSERISQYDHWVTFALLLFVGGKMIFDAWEDHRCETTGRCELSSNVLMLGFATSIDALAIGFSFSLVPNLNILYSIGIIGVITFFISSAGVYLGHRVGHLINYKTEYLGGTILILMGFKSLIENFI
;
A
#
# COMPACT_ATOMS: atom_id res chain seq x y z
N MET A 1 -7.95 17.26 16.92
CA MET A 1 -8.67 16.55 15.84
C MET A 1 -9.79 15.71 16.45
N ASN A 2 -10.91 15.55 15.74
CA ASN A 2 -12.01 14.68 16.17
C ASN A 2 -11.70 13.21 15.84
N PHE A 3 -12.17 12.28 16.69
CA PHE A 3 -11.99 10.83 16.49
C PHE A 3 -12.48 10.36 15.13
N THR A 4 -13.65 10.84 14.69
CA THR A 4 -14.23 10.50 13.38
C THR A 4 -13.33 10.89 12.20
N SER A 5 -12.73 12.08 12.25
CA SER A 5 -11.80 12.55 11.21
C SER A 5 -10.55 11.68 11.16
N LEU A 6 -10.05 11.27 12.33
CA LEU A 6 -8.88 10.41 12.44
C LEU A 6 -9.15 9.01 11.85
N VAL A 7 -10.32 8.44 12.12
CA VAL A 7 -10.74 7.16 11.53
C VAL A 7 -10.89 7.28 10.01
N LEU A 8 -11.51 8.36 9.51
CA LEU A 8 -11.65 8.59 8.07
C LEU A 8 -10.29 8.72 7.37
N ILE A 9 -9.35 9.48 7.95
CA ILE A 9 -7.98 9.58 7.43
C ILE A 9 -7.28 8.22 7.46
N SER A 10 -7.43 7.46 8.54
CA SER A 10 -6.82 6.13 8.68
C SER A 10 -7.34 5.14 7.62
N ILE A 11 -8.65 5.18 7.35
CA ILE A 11 -9.26 4.37 6.29
C ILE A 11 -8.72 4.79 4.92
N GLY A 12 -8.67 6.11 4.64
CA GLY A 12 -8.12 6.64 3.40
C GLY A 12 -6.68 6.19 3.18
N LEU A 13 -5.83 6.33 4.20
CA LEU A 13 -4.43 5.92 4.19
C LEU A 13 -4.21 4.41 4.00
N ALA A 14 -5.19 3.61 4.44
CA ALA A 14 -5.16 2.18 4.30
C ALA A 14 -5.62 1.71 2.90
N MET A 15 -6.14 2.57 2.03
CA MET A 15 -6.64 2.18 0.71
C MET A 15 -5.53 1.71 -0.23
N ASP A 16 -4.36 2.33 -0.21
CA ASP A 16 -3.23 1.90 -1.06
C ASP A 16 -2.70 0.54 -0.59
N ALA A 17 -2.52 0.39 0.73
CA ALA A 17 -2.17 -0.90 1.34
C ALA A 17 -3.25 -1.97 1.10
N PHE A 18 -4.54 -1.59 1.08
CA PHE A 18 -5.64 -2.49 0.72
C PHE A 18 -5.51 -2.97 -0.72
N ALA A 19 -5.33 -2.06 -1.68
CA ALA A 19 -5.23 -2.41 -3.08
C ALA A 19 -4.04 -3.33 -3.35
N VAL A 20 -2.86 -3.02 -2.79
CA VAL A 20 -1.69 -3.91 -2.92
C VAL A 20 -1.92 -5.25 -2.24
N SER A 21 -2.52 -5.28 -1.04
CA SER A 21 -2.84 -6.54 -0.36
C SER A 21 -3.89 -7.37 -1.12
N LEU A 22 -4.81 -6.71 -1.82
CA LEU A 22 -5.82 -7.34 -2.67
C LEU A 22 -5.15 -7.98 -3.89
N THR A 23 -4.22 -7.28 -4.56
CA THR A 23 -3.50 -7.82 -5.72
C THR A 23 -2.58 -9.00 -5.34
N GLU A 24 -1.91 -8.93 -4.19
CA GLU A 24 -1.18 -10.06 -3.58
C GLU A 24 -2.12 -11.25 -3.30
N GLY A 25 -3.31 -10.97 -2.74
CA GLY A 25 -4.37 -11.96 -2.54
C GLY A 25 -4.82 -12.63 -3.84
N LEU A 26 -5.02 -11.84 -4.88
CA LEU A 26 -5.48 -12.26 -6.21
C LEU A 26 -4.47 -13.17 -6.92
N ALA A 27 -3.17 -12.95 -6.72
CA ALA A 27 -2.10 -13.78 -7.28
C ALA A 27 -1.87 -15.09 -6.50
N MET A 28 -2.36 -15.21 -5.26
CA MET A 28 -2.13 -16.38 -4.42
C MET A 28 -3.00 -17.59 -4.80
N LYS A 29 -2.36 -18.69 -5.24
CA LYS A 29 -3.01 -19.99 -5.48
C LYS A 29 -3.52 -20.69 -4.20
N ARG A 30 -2.88 -20.46 -3.05
CA ARG A 30 -3.28 -21.00 -1.74
C ARG A 30 -3.14 -19.94 -0.66
N LEU A 31 -4.13 -19.82 0.22
CA LEU A 31 -4.07 -18.91 1.36
C LEU A 31 -3.02 -19.39 2.38
N HIS A 32 -1.93 -18.65 2.50
CA HIS A 32 -0.97 -18.86 3.59
C HIS A 32 -1.19 -17.80 4.68
N ILE A 33 -1.78 -18.20 5.81
CA ILE A 33 -2.03 -17.33 6.97
C ILE A 33 -0.75 -16.60 7.42
N ARG A 34 0.41 -17.27 7.37
CA ARG A 34 1.71 -16.68 7.69
C ARG A 34 2.07 -15.52 6.74
N HIS A 35 1.75 -15.63 5.46
CA HIS A 35 1.99 -14.59 4.47
C HIS A 35 1.00 -13.44 4.65
N THR A 36 -0.29 -13.73 4.83
CA THR A 36 -1.32 -12.72 5.13
C THR A 36 -0.96 -11.90 6.37
N LEU A 37 -0.54 -12.55 7.46
CA LEU A 37 -0.08 -11.88 8.67
C LEU A 37 1.18 -11.05 8.41
N ARG A 38 2.15 -11.57 7.64
CA ARG A 38 3.35 -10.81 7.29
C ARG A 38 3.01 -9.53 6.52
N VAL A 39 2.12 -9.61 5.53
CA VAL A 39 1.64 -8.45 4.76
C VAL A 39 0.93 -7.44 5.66
N ALA A 40 -0.01 -7.89 6.48
CA ALA A 40 -0.76 -7.03 7.39
C ALA A 40 0.14 -6.35 8.43
N VAL A 41 1.09 -7.08 9.03
CA VAL A 41 2.06 -6.53 9.99
C VAL A 41 2.97 -5.52 9.32
N ILE A 42 3.51 -5.82 8.14
CA ILE A 42 4.42 -4.91 7.43
C ILE A 42 3.68 -3.62 7.07
N PHE A 43 2.54 -3.69 6.39
CA PHE A 43 1.78 -2.49 6.04
C PHE A 43 1.34 -1.71 7.28
N GLY A 44 0.81 -2.38 8.31
CA GLY A 44 0.42 -1.71 9.56
C GLY A 44 1.59 -1.01 10.25
N LEU A 45 2.78 -1.62 10.28
CA LEU A 45 3.99 -1.00 10.83
C LEU A 45 4.45 0.20 10.01
N PHE A 46 4.55 0.05 8.68
CA PHE A 46 5.00 1.12 7.82
C PHE A 46 4.02 2.30 7.83
N GLN A 47 2.71 2.06 7.77
CA GLN A 47 1.67 3.10 7.90
C GLN A 47 1.63 3.76 9.29
N ALA A 48 2.14 3.12 10.35
CA ALA A 48 2.26 3.75 11.66
C ALA A 48 3.58 4.54 11.82
N VAL A 49 4.68 4.00 11.29
CA VAL A 49 6.02 4.59 11.41
C VAL A 49 6.17 5.81 10.51
N MET A 50 5.66 5.79 9.28
CA MET A 50 5.83 6.90 8.34
C MET A 50 5.16 8.20 8.78
N PRO A 51 3.91 8.22 9.29
CA PRO A 51 3.32 9.45 9.82
C PRO A 51 4.07 9.99 11.03
N PHE A 52 4.69 9.11 11.85
CA PHE A 52 5.53 9.53 12.96
C PHE A 52 6.82 10.20 12.49
N ILE A 53 7.47 9.66 11.45
CA ILE A 53 8.64 10.27 10.81
C ILE A 53 8.24 11.60 10.18
N GLY A 54 7.16 11.64 9.41
CA GLY A 54 6.62 12.85 8.81
C GLY A 54 6.32 13.92 9.86
N TRP A 55 5.69 13.57 10.98
CA TRP A 55 5.41 14.50 12.07
C TRP A 55 6.68 15.10 12.69
N LYS A 56 7.73 14.29 12.89
CA LYS A 56 9.02 14.79 13.41
C LYS A 56 9.76 15.70 12.41
N VAL A 57 9.73 15.35 11.13
CA VAL A 57 10.45 16.11 10.07
C VAL A 57 9.66 17.35 9.65
N GLY A 58 8.33 17.34 9.75
CA GLY A 58 7.44 18.47 9.45
C GLY A 58 7.64 19.66 10.35
N GLY A 59 8.08 19.43 11.60
CA GLY A 59 8.53 20.49 12.50
C GLY A 59 9.81 21.21 12.04
N LEU A 60 10.56 20.67 11.07
CA LEU A 60 11.85 21.20 10.59
C LEU A 60 11.80 21.75 9.15
N PHE A 61 10.89 21.27 8.30
CA PHE A 61 10.92 21.50 6.84
C PHE A 61 9.54 21.84 6.24
N SER A 62 8.84 22.82 6.80
CA SER A 62 7.46 23.19 6.41
C SER A 62 7.25 23.60 4.94
N GLU A 63 8.28 23.83 4.11
CA GLU A 63 8.09 24.46 2.79
C GLU A 63 8.63 23.72 1.55
N ARG A 64 9.42 22.63 1.65
CA ARG A 64 10.21 22.18 0.47
C ARG A 64 10.06 20.73 0.01
N ILE A 65 9.40 19.86 0.78
CA ILE A 65 9.39 18.39 0.51
C ILE A 65 8.13 17.91 -0.23
N SER A 66 7.02 18.66 -0.19
CA SER A 66 5.74 18.25 -0.79
C SER A 66 5.77 18.04 -2.33
N GLN A 67 6.82 18.48 -3.02
CA GLN A 67 6.90 18.40 -4.49
C GLN A 67 7.55 17.11 -5.02
N TYR A 68 8.30 16.36 -4.21
CA TYR A 68 9.06 15.19 -4.69
C TYR A 68 8.40 13.83 -4.39
N ASP A 69 7.45 13.80 -3.46
CA ASP A 69 6.76 12.60 -2.98
C ASP A 69 6.13 11.79 -4.13
N HIS A 70 5.49 12.50 -5.06
CA HIS A 70 4.61 11.92 -6.05
C HIS A 70 5.31 11.28 -7.25
N TRP A 71 6.44 11.83 -7.70
CA TRP A 71 7.22 11.21 -8.77
C TRP A 71 7.81 9.88 -8.28
N VAL A 72 8.19 9.80 -7.00
CA VAL A 72 8.69 8.56 -6.40
C VAL A 72 7.58 7.51 -6.30
N THR A 73 6.39 7.88 -5.83
CA THR A 73 5.22 6.98 -5.78
C THR A 73 4.83 6.47 -7.16
N PHE A 74 4.78 7.35 -8.18
CA PHE A 74 4.50 6.97 -9.57
C PHE A 74 5.52 5.98 -10.12
N ALA A 75 6.83 6.29 -10.00
CA ALA A 75 7.88 5.44 -10.54
C ALA A 75 7.88 4.05 -9.90
N LEU A 76 7.59 3.97 -8.60
CA LEU A 76 7.60 2.72 -7.85
C LEU A 76 6.35 1.88 -8.15
N LEU A 77 5.15 2.48 -8.20
CA LEU A 77 3.92 1.78 -8.61
C LEU A 77 3.99 1.30 -10.06
N LEU A 78 4.58 2.09 -10.96
CA LEU A 78 4.80 1.70 -12.35
C LEU A 78 5.81 0.56 -12.47
N PHE A 79 6.88 0.57 -11.66
CA PHE A 79 7.85 -0.52 -11.60
C PHE A 79 7.21 -1.81 -11.09
N VAL A 80 6.46 -1.77 -9.98
CA VAL A 80 5.79 -2.93 -9.40
C VAL A 80 4.70 -3.47 -10.34
N GLY A 81 3.80 -2.61 -10.80
CA GLY A 81 2.72 -3.00 -11.71
C GLY A 81 3.26 -3.52 -13.04
N GLY A 82 4.31 -2.90 -13.57
CA GLY A 82 5.03 -3.38 -14.75
C GLY A 82 5.68 -4.74 -14.54
N LYS A 83 6.32 -4.97 -13.38
CA LYS A 83 6.92 -6.26 -13.02
C LYS A 83 5.87 -7.37 -12.89
N MET A 84 4.68 -7.06 -12.36
CA MET A 84 3.55 -8.02 -12.33
C MET A 84 3.01 -8.37 -13.72
N ILE A 85 2.91 -7.39 -14.62
CA ILE A 85 2.49 -7.64 -16.01
C ILE A 85 3.56 -8.43 -16.77
N PHE A 86 4.85 -8.13 -16.53
CA PHE A 86 5.97 -8.85 -17.11
C PHE A 86 6.02 -10.31 -16.63
N ASP A 87 5.91 -10.54 -15.31
CA ASP A 87 5.83 -11.88 -14.73
C ASP A 87 4.61 -12.65 -15.30
N ALA A 88 3.44 -12.01 -15.43
CA ALA A 88 2.25 -12.63 -16.02
C ALA A 88 2.40 -12.96 -17.52
N TRP A 89 3.24 -12.20 -18.25
CA TRP A 89 3.57 -12.45 -19.66
C TRP A 89 4.64 -13.52 -19.83
N GLU A 90 5.56 -13.64 -18.87
CA GLU A 90 6.60 -14.68 -18.86
C GLU A 90 6.05 -16.04 -18.35
N ASP A 91 5.05 -16.04 -17.45
CA ASP A 91 4.36 -17.25 -16.98
C ASP A 91 3.51 -17.92 -18.09
N HIS A 92 3.27 -17.23 -19.22
CA HIS A 92 2.78 -17.84 -20.46
C HIS A 92 3.80 -18.74 -21.18
N ARG A 93 5.04 -18.86 -20.67
CA ARG A 93 6.09 -19.75 -21.21
C ARG A 93 6.54 -20.88 -20.28
N CYS A 94 6.05 -20.97 -19.04
CA CYS A 94 6.49 -22.03 -18.10
C CYS A 94 5.37 -22.52 -17.18
N GLU A 95 4.47 -23.36 -17.72
CA GLU A 95 3.68 -24.30 -16.91
C GLU A 95 4.62 -25.37 -16.30
N THR A 96 5.44 -25.08 -15.29
CA THR A 96 6.22 -26.18 -14.66
C THR A 96 6.76 -25.97 -13.24
N THR A 97 6.56 -24.82 -12.61
CA THR A 97 7.00 -24.65 -11.22
C THR A 97 5.90 -24.00 -10.42
N GLY A 98 5.20 -24.75 -9.58
CA GLY A 98 4.16 -24.28 -8.66
C GLY A 98 4.65 -23.32 -7.57
N ARG A 99 5.37 -22.26 -7.97
CA ARG A 99 5.91 -21.17 -7.16
C ARG A 99 5.72 -19.88 -7.94
N CYS A 100 4.47 -19.45 -8.14
CA CYS A 100 4.17 -18.03 -8.27
C CYS A 100 4.28 -17.44 -6.85
N GLU A 101 5.49 -17.48 -6.27
CA GLU A 101 5.76 -16.68 -5.09
C GLU A 101 5.87 -15.26 -5.63
N LEU A 102 4.79 -14.48 -5.49
CA LEU A 102 4.90 -13.04 -5.34
C LEU A 102 5.67 -12.77 -4.02
N SER A 103 6.92 -13.24 -3.97
CA SER A 103 7.98 -12.73 -3.11
C SER A 103 8.54 -11.47 -3.76
N SER A 104 7.65 -10.64 -4.32
CA SER A 104 7.91 -9.21 -4.45
C SER A 104 8.15 -8.74 -3.02
N ASN A 105 9.23 -8.00 -2.77
CA ASN A 105 9.58 -7.57 -1.42
C ASN A 105 8.39 -6.82 -0.81
N VAL A 106 7.57 -7.48 0.02
CA VAL A 106 6.45 -6.86 0.76
C VAL A 106 6.95 -5.65 1.54
N LEU A 107 8.24 -5.66 1.91
CA LEU A 107 8.96 -4.53 2.48
C LEU A 107 9.08 -3.33 1.52
N MET A 108 9.40 -3.57 0.25
CA MET A 108 9.50 -2.53 -0.79
C MET A 108 8.12 -1.98 -1.15
N LEU A 109 7.10 -2.85 -1.21
CA LEU A 109 5.70 -2.45 -1.39
C LEU A 109 5.19 -1.63 -0.20
N GLY A 110 5.51 -2.06 1.03
CA GLY A 110 5.24 -1.33 2.26
C GLY A 110 5.89 0.05 2.24
N PHE A 111 7.16 0.11 1.84
CA PHE A 111 7.87 1.39 1.71
C PHE A 111 7.18 2.31 0.68
N ALA A 112 6.81 1.79 -0.49
CA ALA A 112 6.17 2.55 -1.56
C ALA A 112 4.81 3.12 -1.18
N THR A 113 3.95 2.28 -0.61
CA THR A 113 2.58 2.64 -0.18
C THR A 113 2.54 3.52 1.07
N SER A 114 3.68 3.71 1.75
CA SER A 114 3.75 4.52 2.96
C SER A 114 4.33 5.91 2.72
N ILE A 115 4.63 6.23 1.47
CA ILE A 115 5.03 7.59 1.06
C ILE A 115 3.85 8.55 1.29
N ASP A 116 2.63 8.17 0.91
CA ASP A 116 1.42 8.97 1.19
C ASP A 116 1.17 9.16 2.70
N ALA A 117 1.52 8.15 3.50
CA ALA A 117 1.44 8.20 4.97
C ALA A 117 2.43 9.19 5.58
N LEU A 118 3.59 9.37 4.97
CA LEU A 118 4.58 10.35 5.36
C LEU A 118 4.07 11.78 5.10
N ALA A 119 3.41 12.02 3.96
CA ALA A 119 2.79 13.31 3.64
C ALA A 119 1.68 13.72 4.63
N ILE A 120 0.84 12.77 5.04
CA ILE A 120 -0.16 12.99 6.10
C ILE A 120 0.50 13.22 7.47
N GLY A 121 1.63 12.58 7.74
CA GLY A 121 2.46 12.85 8.92
C GLY A 121 2.93 14.30 9.00
N PHE A 122 3.33 14.91 7.89
CA PHE A 122 3.64 16.34 7.83
C PHE A 122 2.42 17.21 8.16
N SER A 123 1.26 16.88 7.58
CA SER A 123 0.02 17.60 7.87
C SER A 123 -0.35 17.56 9.36
N PHE A 124 -0.02 16.46 10.04
CA PHE A 124 -0.21 16.32 11.49
C PHE A 124 0.70 17.22 12.33
N SER A 125 1.87 17.64 11.83
CA SER A 125 2.74 18.59 12.57
C SER A 125 2.17 20.00 12.63
N LEU A 126 1.25 20.33 11.72
CA LEU A 126 0.57 21.62 11.66
C LEU A 126 -0.65 21.70 12.59
N VAL A 127 -1.07 20.58 13.18
CA VAL A 127 -2.27 20.54 14.04
C VAL A 127 -1.90 20.72 15.52
N PRO A 128 -2.37 21.80 16.17
CA PRO A 128 -2.07 22.05 17.58
C PRO A 128 -2.65 20.95 18.49
N ASN A 129 -1.90 20.55 19.52
CA ASN A 129 -2.31 19.58 20.55
C ASN A 129 -2.73 18.20 20.03
N LEU A 130 -2.19 17.76 18.89
CA LEU A 130 -2.41 16.41 18.38
C LEU A 130 -1.59 15.38 19.17
N ASN A 131 -2.24 14.35 19.68
CA ASN A 131 -1.57 13.22 20.31
C ASN A 131 -1.12 12.21 19.24
N ILE A 132 0.09 12.40 18.70
CA ILE A 132 0.61 11.62 17.56
C ILE A 132 0.64 10.11 17.84
N LEU A 133 1.02 9.69 19.06
CA LEU A 133 1.06 8.26 19.42
C LEU A 133 -0.32 7.59 19.30
N TYR A 134 -1.37 8.31 19.68
CA TYR A 134 -2.74 7.82 19.56
C TYR A 134 -3.15 7.69 18.09
N SER A 135 -2.83 8.71 17.27
CA SER A 135 -3.14 8.70 15.83
C SER A 135 -2.44 7.57 15.08
N ILE A 136 -1.12 7.40 15.26
CA ILE A 136 -0.37 6.36 14.55
C ILE A 136 -0.76 4.95 15.00
N GLY A 137 -1.15 4.78 16.26
CA GLY A 137 -1.66 3.51 16.77
C GLY A 137 -2.96 3.11 16.08
N ILE A 138 -3.90 4.05 15.93
CA ILE A 138 -5.16 3.79 15.23
C ILE A 138 -4.93 3.53 13.74
N ILE A 139 -4.09 4.33 13.09
CA ILE A 139 -3.75 4.15 11.68
C ILE A 139 -3.18 2.74 11.47
N GLY A 140 -2.16 2.35 12.22
CA GLY A 140 -1.53 1.04 12.08
C GLY A 140 -2.50 -0.13 12.33
N VAL A 141 -3.38 -0.01 13.33
CA VAL A 141 -4.40 -1.03 13.62
C VAL A 141 -5.43 -1.13 12.49
N ILE A 142 -5.94 -0.01 12.01
CA ILE A 142 -6.90 0.02 10.90
C ILE A 142 -6.28 -0.57 9.64
N THR A 143 -5.06 -0.15 9.28
CA THR A 143 -4.34 -0.69 8.12
C THR A 143 -4.09 -2.18 8.27
N PHE A 144 -3.71 -2.67 9.45
CA PHE A 144 -3.52 -4.10 9.70
C PHE A 144 -4.78 -4.92 9.38
N PHE A 145 -5.94 -4.50 9.89
CA PHE A 145 -7.21 -5.20 9.63
C PHE A 145 -7.64 -5.09 8.17
N ILE A 146 -7.51 -3.91 7.57
CA ILE A 146 -7.89 -3.68 6.17
C ILE A 146 -6.99 -4.48 5.22
N SER A 147 -5.67 -4.48 5.41
CA SER A 147 -4.74 -5.25 4.58
C SER A 147 -4.95 -6.76 4.74
N SER A 148 -5.21 -7.25 5.97
CA SER A 148 -5.56 -8.66 6.18
C SER A 148 -6.86 -9.04 5.45
N ALA A 149 -7.86 -8.16 5.49
CA ALA A 149 -9.11 -8.35 4.75
C ALA A 149 -8.87 -8.32 3.23
N GLY A 150 -8.01 -7.42 2.75
CA GLY A 150 -7.62 -7.30 1.34
C GLY A 150 -6.99 -8.58 0.81
N VAL A 151 -6.03 -9.17 1.52
CA VAL A 151 -5.45 -10.47 1.12
C VAL A 151 -6.52 -11.57 1.06
N TYR A 152 -7.39 -11.64 2.06
CA TYR A 152 -8.42 -12.68 2.12
C TYR A 152 -9.47 -12.53 1.01
N LEU A 153 -9.96 -11.30 0.79
CA LEU A 153 -10.87 -10.96 -0.29
C LEU A 153 -10.23 -11.22 -1.65
N GLY A 154 -8.97 -10.82 -1.82
CA GLY A 154 -8.21 -11.04 -3.05
C GLY A 154 -8.07 -12.52 -3.35
N HIS A 155 -7.75 -13.34 -2.36
CA HIS A 155 -7.67 -14.79 -2.56
C HIS A 155 -9.02 -15.43 -2.93
N ARG A 156 -10.10 -15.03 -2.25
CA ARG A 156 -11.48 -15.46 -2.55
C ARG A 156 -11.88 -15.11 -3.99
N VAL A 157 -11.61 -13.88 -4.41
CA VAL A 157 -11.94 -13.39 -5.75
C VAL A 157 -11.03 -14.01 -6.81
N GLY A 158 -9.75 -14.22 -6.50
CA GLY A 158 -8.78 -14.85 -7.40
C GLY A 158 -9.10 -16.30 -7.68
N HIS A 159 -9.68 -17.03 -6.71
CA HIS A 159 -10.19 -18.38 -6.95
C HIS A 159 -11.44 -18.42 -7.86
N LEU A 160 -12.21 -17.32 -7.93
CA LEU A 160 -13.38 -17.23 -8.81
C LEU A 160 -13.01 -16.81 -10.25
N ILE A 161 -11.93 -16.03 -10.40
CA ILE A 161 -11.45 -15.52 -11.68
C ILE A 161 -10.31 -16.42 -12.17
N ASN A 162 -10.64 -17.47 -12.92
CA ASN A 162 -9.65 -18.39 -13.46
C ASN A 162 -8.67 -17.69 -14.44
N TYR A 163 -7.37 -17.79 -14.13
CA TYR A 163 -6.20 -17.65 -15.03
C TYR A 163 -5.76 -16.26 -15.54
N LYS A 164 -6.38 -15.13 -15.14
CA LYS A 164 -5.94 -13.77 -15.58
C LYS A 164 -5.78 -12.73 -14.47
N THR A 165 -5.75 -13.19 -13.23
CA THR A 165 -5.83 -12.31 -12.05
C THR A 165 -4.56 -11.48 -11.82
N GLU A 166 -3.42 -11.99 -12.27
CA GLU A 166 -2.11 -11.33 -12.13
C GLU A 166 -1.99 -10.11 -13.06
N TYR A 167 -2.46 -10.22 -14.31
CA TYR A 167 -2.62 -9.08 -15.23
C TYR A 167 -3.56 -8.01 -14.68
N LEU A 168 -4.68 -8.43 -14.08
CA LEU A 168 -5.64 -7.51 -13.46
C LEU A 168 -5.00 -6.75 -12.29
N GLY A 169 -4.26 -7.45 -11.43
CA GLY A 169 -3.55 -6.83 -10.31
C GLY A 169 -2.51 -5.82 -10.76
N GLY A 170 -1.65 -6.18 -11.74
CA GLY A 170 -0.67 -5.28 -12.31
C GLY A 170 -1.31 -4.05 -12.99
N THR A 171 -2.43 -4.25 -13.70
CA THR A 171 -3.17 -3.16 -14.35
C THR A 171 -3.74 -2.18 -13.31
N ILE A 172 -4.33 -2.67 -12.22
CA ILE A 172 -4.86 -1.82 -11.14
C ILE A 172 -3.75 -0.98 -10.49
N LEU A 173 -2.58 -1.58 -10.26
CA LEU A 173 -1.40 -0.90 -9.70
C LEU A 173 -0.88 0.22 -10.62
N ILE A 174 -0.78 -0.04 -11.93
CA ILE A 174 -0.37 0.97 -12.90
C ILE A 174 -1.40 2.11 -12.93
N LEU A 175 -2.70 1.78 -12.92
CA LEU A 175 -3.77 2.77 -12.86
C LEU A 175 -3.70 3.63 -11.58
N MET A 176 -3.39 3.03 -10.43
CA MET A 176 -3.17 3.78 -9.18
C MET A 176 -1.95 4.72 -9.27
N GLY A 177 -0.85 4.26 -9.87
CA GLY A 177 0.31 5.10 -10.14
C GLY A 177 -0.05 6.31 -10.99
N PHE A 178 -0.73 6.08 -12.13
CA PHE A 178 -1.20 7.16 -12.99
C PHE A 178 -2.16 8.11 -12.28
N LYS A 179 -3.07 7.59 -11.42
CA LYS A 179 -3.96 8.43 -10.62
C LYS A 179 -3.16 9.37 -9.71
N SER A 180 -2.17 8.85 -8.98
CA SER A 180 -1.30 9.65 -8.09
C SER A 180 -0.58 10.77 -8.84
N LEU A 181 -0.14 10.52 -10.09
CA LEU A 181 0.51 11.52 -10.94
C LEU A 181 -0.46 12.60 -11.44
N ILE A 182 -1.69 12.22 -11.81
CA ILE A 182 -2.73 13.17 -12.29
C ILE A 182 -3.25 14.05 -11.17
N GLU A 183 -3.42 13.52 -9.95
CA GLU A 183 -3.93 14.24 -8.77
C GLU A 183 -2.99 15.37 -8.32
N ASN A 184 -1.77 15.44 -8.86
CA ASN A 184 -0.81 16.52 -8.64
C ASN A 184 -0.79 17.59 -9.72
N PHE A 185 -1.27 17.26 -10.92
CA PHE A 185 -1.27 18.19 -12.06
C PHE A 185 -2.57 19.01 -12.15
N ILE A 186 -3.59 18.67 -11.36
CA ILE A 186 -4.90 19.33 -11.25
C ILE A 186 -5.00 20.02 -9.88
#